data_AF-A0A955RUF5-F1
#
_entry.id   AF-A0A955RUF5-F1
#
_cell.length_a   1.000
_cell.length_b   1.000
_cell.length_c   1.000
_cell.angle_alpha   90.00
_cell.angle_beta   90.00
_cell.angle_gamma   90.00
#
_symmetry.space_group_name_H-M   'P 1'
#
loop_
_entity.id
_entity.type
_entity.pdbx_description
1 polymer ?
#
loop_
_entity_poly.entity_id
_entity_poly.type
_entity_poly.pdbx_seq_one_letter_code
_entity_poly.pdbx_strand_id
1 'polypeptide(L)'
;MRTPTVLLLLVLTAAASGCSLYNVTSEETSLNYYPPKDSTQGIVYQEKVDKPHEVIGYVTVNSERRQKIDEIIERMKRETAIMGGDVITNLQSDATGEWKRLPAQDIIGNAYVRANFRATVVILK
;
A
#
# COMPACT_ATOMS: atom_id res chain seq x y z
N MET A 1 -12.50 -54.15 6.62
CA MET A 1 -12.59 -53.16 5.53
C MET A 1 -13.00 -51.81 6.10
N ARG A 2 -12.05 -50.99 6.57
CA ARG A 2 -12.29 -49.63 7.14
C ARG A 2 -11.11 -48.65 6.87
N THR A 3 -10.28 -48.94 5.88
CA THR A 3 -9.10 -48.15 5.54
C THR A 3 -9.33 -46.95 4.59
N PRO A 4 -10.30 -46.93 3.64
CA PRO A 4 -10.39 -45.81 2.69
C PRO A 4 -10.93 -44.52 3.34
N THR A 5 -11.74 -44.65 4.40
CA THR A 5 -12.38 -43.51 5.06
C THR A 5 -11.40 -42.68 5.89
N VAL A 6 -10.42 -43.32 6.52
CA VAL A 6 -9.39 -42.64 7.34
C VAL A 6 -8.42 -41.87 6.44
N LEU A 7 -8.06 -42.45 5.29
CA LEU A 7 -7.18 -41.79 4.31
C LEU A 7 -7.85 -40.55 3.71
N LEU A 8 -9.14 -40.64 3.38
CA LEU A 8 -9.93 -39.52 2.87
C LEU A 8 -9.99 -38.37 3.89
N LEU A 9 -10.19 -38.69 5.17
CA LEU A 9 -10.27 -37.70 6.24
C LEU A 9 -8.95 -36.93 6.41
N LEU A 10 -7.82 -37.65 6.31
CA LEU A 10 -6.47 -37.09 6.43
C LEU A 10 -6.16 -36.11 5.30
N VAL A 11 -6.56 -36.44 4.06
CA VAL A 11 -6.41 -35.58 2.89
C VAL A 11 -7.26 -34.32 3.03
N LEU A 12 -8.51 -34.43 3.51
CA LEU A 12 -9.38 -33.28 3.74
C LEU A 12 -8.83 -32.33 4.82
N THR A 13 -8.26 -32.85 5.91
CA THR A 13 -7.66 -32.00 6.94
C THR A 13 -6.41 -31.27 6.48
N ALA A 14 -5.57 -31.91 5.65
CA ALA A 14 -4.37 -31.28 5.10
C ALA A 14 -4.76 -30.17 4.09
N ALA A 15 -5.76 -30.41 3.25
CA ALA A 15 -6.26 -29.40 2.31
C ALA A 15 -6.90 -28.19 3.02
N ALA A 16 -7.66 -28.41 4.10
CA ALA A 16 -8.28 -27.33 4.87
C ALA A 16 -7.25 -26.48 5.66
N SER A 17 -6.14 -27.07 6.11
CA SER A 17 -5.07 -26.33 6.81
C SER A 17 -4.29 -25.35 5.92
N GLY A 18 -4.37 -25.49 4.59
CA GLY A 18 -3.74 -24.55 3.65
C GLY A 18 -4.49 -23.23 3.51
N CYS A 19 -5.78 -23.18 3.86
CA CYS A 19 -6.63 -22.00 3.65
C CYS A 19 -6.48 -20.92 4.74
N SER A 20 -5.81 -21.20 5.86
CA SER A 20 -5.64 -20.20 6.94
C SER A 20 -4.31 -19.43 6.88
N LEU A 21 -3.49 -19.61 5.84
CA LEU A 21 -2.13 -19.06 5.81
C LEU A 21 -2.04 -17.57 5.40
N TYR A 22 -3.15 -16.96 4.95
CA TYR A 22 -3.18 -15.54 4.58
C TYR A 22 -4.26 -14.80 5.36
N ASN A 23 -3.90 -14.31 6.54
CA ASN A 23 -4.68 -13.28 7.21
C ASN A 23 -4.40 -11.94 6.50
N VAL A 24 -5.10 -11.69 5.39
CA VAL A 24 -5.08 -10.37 4.74
C VAL A 24 -5.96 -9.46 5.59
N THR A 25 -5.34 -8.68 6.47
CA THR A 25 -6.02 -7.59 7.17
C THR A 25 -6.34 -6.50 6.16
N SER A 26 -7.53 -6.57 5.56
CA SER A 26 -8.11 -5.49 4.77
C SER A 26 -8.67 -4.44 5.72
N GLU A 27 -8.12 -3.23 5.69
CA GLU A 27 -8.66 -2.08 6.42
C GLU A 27 -9.66 -1.37 5.50
N GLU A 28 -10.96 -1.65 5.68
CA GLU A 28 -12.01 -1.03 4.87
C GLU A 28 -12.09 0.47 5.18
N THR A 29 -11.53 1.31 4.30
CA THR A 29 -11.57 2.77 4.45
C THR A 29 -12.85 3.37 3.85
N SER A 30 -13.39 2.77 2.78
CA SER A 30 -14.65 3.15 2.13
C SER A 30 -15.30 1.96 1.43
N LEU A 31 -16.64 1.87 1.46
CA LEU A 31 -17.45 0.86 0.75
C LEU A 31 -17.88 1.32 -0.66
N ASN A 32 -17.59 2.58 -1.03
CA ASN A 32 -17.99 3.16 -2.30
C ASN A 32 -17.00 2.81 -3.43
N TYR A 33 -17.53 2.55 -4.63
CA TYR A 33 -16.73 2.35 -5.83
C TYR A 33 -16.34 3.68 -6.47
N TYR A 34 -15.03 3.91 -6.62
CA TYR A 34 -14.48 5.09 -7.28
C TYR A 34 -13.76 4.66 -8.57
N PRO A 35 -14.20 5.13 -9.76
CA PRO A 35 -13.55 4.74 -11.00
C PRO A 35 -12.15 5.35 -11.10
N PRO A 36 -11.16 4.60 -11.63
CA PRO A 36 -9.85 5.14 -11.94
C PRO A 36 -9.93 6.35 -12.88
N LYS A 37 -8.99 7.28 -12.75
CA LYS A 37 -8.87 8.45 -13.61
C LYS A 37 -7.87 8.22 -14.72
N ASP A 38 -8.19 8.71 -15.91
CA ASP A 38 -7.34 8.59 -17.10
C ASP A 38 -6.08 9.47 -17.05
N SER A 39 -6.04 10.46 -16.14
CA SER A 39 -4.93 11.41 -16.05
C SER A 39 -4.64 11.82 -14.61
N THR A 40 -3.35 12.07 -14.33
CA THR A 40 -2.85 12.60 -13.07
C THR A 40 -2.94 14.12 -12.98
N GLN A 41 -3.26 14.81 -14.07
CA GLN A 41 -3.27 16.29 -14.15
C GLN A 41 -4.34 16.92 -13.23
N GLY A 42 -5.46 16.22 -13.00
CA GLY A 42 -6.51 16.66 -12.08
C GLY A 42 -6.21 16.40 -10.61
N ILE A 43 -5.08 15.74 -10.29
CA ILE A 43 -4.74 15.34 -8.91
C ILE A 43 -3.79 16.36 -8.32
N VAL A 44 -4.20 16.93 -7.19
CA VAL A 44 -3.47 18.01 -6.52
C VAL A 44 -2.95 17.53 -5.18
N TYR A 45 -1.73 17.93 -4.83
CA TYR A 45 -1.23 17.78 -3.47
C TYR A 45 -1.66 19.00 -2.65
N GLN A 46 -2.32 18.78 -1.52
CA GLN A 46 -2.70 19.85 -0.59
C GLN A 46 -2.38 19.42 0.84
N GLU A 47 -1.70 20.28 1.59
CA GLU A 47 -1.36 19.99 2.99
C GLU A 47 -2.60 19.93 3.89
N LYS A 48 -3.62 20.73 3.57
CA LYS A 48 -4.93 20.74 4.22
C LYS A 48 -6.03 20.80 3.17
N VAL A 49 -7.11 20.07 3.39
CA VAL A 49 -8.29 20.04 2.52
C VAL A 49 -9.47 20.65 3.26
N ASP A 50 -9.81 21.89 2.91
CA ASP A 50 -10.87 22.65 3.59
C ASP A 50 -12.28 22.37 3.02
N LYS A 51 -12.36 21.73 1.85
CA LYS A 51 -13.62 21.38 1.20
C LYS A 51 -14.21 20.10 1.81
N PRO A 52 -15.54 19.92 1.79
CA PRO A 52 -16.17 18.64 2.12
C PRO A 52 -15.55 17.53 1.27
N HIS A 53 -15.12 16.46 1.94
CA HIS A 53 -14.36 15.41 1.29
C HIS A 53 -14.53 14.06 1.98
N GLU A 54 -14.10 13.01 1.31
CA GLU A 54 -14.07 11.64 1.84
C GLU A 54 -12.69 11.03 1.64
N VAL A 55 -12.18 10.40 2.69
CA VAL A 55 -10.93 9.65 2.63
C VAL A 55 -11.25 8.29 2.02
N ILE A 56 -10.65 8.01 0.87
CA ILE A 56 -10.91 6.76 0.14
C ILE A 56 -9.80 5.72 0.33
N GLY A 57 -8.66 6.14 0.89
CA GLY A 57 -7.59 5.24 1.29
C GLY A 57 -6.24 5.94 1.46
N TYR A 58 -5.18 5.15 1.37
CA TYR A 58 -3.81 5.61 1.57
C TYR A 58 -2.91 5.10 0.44
N VAL A 59 -1.98 5.95 0.00
CA VAL A 59 -0.94 5.58 -0.96
C VAL A 59 0.41 5.59 -0.24
N THR A 60 1.20 4.54 -0.45
CA THR A 60 2.58 4.48 0.05
C THR A 60 3.53 4.31 -1.12
N VAL A 61 4.49 5.22 -1.27
CA VAL A 61 5.52 5.18 -2.30
C VAL A 61 6.89 5.04 -1.64
N ASN A 62 7.62 4.02 -2.07
CA ASN A 62 8.99 3.79 -1.62
C ASN A 62 9.95 4.53 -2.55
N SER A 63 10.91 5.21 -1.95
CA SER A 63 11.88 6.07 -2.60
C SER A 63 13.29 5.80 -2.06
N GLU A 64 14.28 6.03 -2.92
CA GLU A 64 15.69 6.01 -2.57
C GLU A 64 16.19 7.39 -2.14
N ARG A 65 17.36 7.44 -1.50
CA ARG A 65 17.94 8.63 -0.84
C ARG A 65 18.15 9.88 -1.73
N ARG A 66 18.11 9.74 -3.06
CA ARG A 66 18.42 10.83 -4.00
C ARG A 66 17.26 11.22 -4.93
N GLN A 67 16.08 10.64 -4.76
CA GLN A 67 14.93 11.04 -5.55
C GLN A 67 14.35 12.35 -5.01
N LYS A 68 13.91 13.21 -5.92
CA LYS A 68 13.30 14.49 -5.56
C LYS A 68 11.89 14.27 -5.05
N ILE A 69 11.45 15.11 -4.11
CA ILE A 69 10.09 15.04 -3.58
C ILE A 69 9.03 15.17 -4.69
N ASP A 70 9.31 15.97 -5.72
CA ASP A 70 8.40 16.16 -6.86
C ASP A 70 8.17 14.86 -7.64
N GLU A 71 9.22 14.05 -7.84
CA GLU A 71 9.13 12.74 -8.50
C GLU A 71 8.32 11.75 -7.66
N ILE A 72 8.45 11.83 -6.32
CA ILE A 72 7.69 11.02 -5.37
C ILE A 72 6.21 11.42 -5.42
N ILE A 73 5.93 12.72 -5.40
CA ILE A 73 4.56 13.26 -5.52
C ILE A 73 3.95 12.84 -6.85
N GLU A 74 4.69 12.90 -7.96
CA GLU A 74 4.18 12.48 -9.26
C GLU A 74 3.81 10.98 -9.27
N ARG A 75 4.65 10.13 -8.67
CA ARG A 75 4.34 8.70 -8.51
C ARG A 75 3.10 8.50 -7.64
N MET A 76 2.98 9.24 -6.54
CA MET A 76 1.78 9.19 -5.69
C MET A 76 0.51 9.63 -6.43
N LYS A 77 0.60 10.62 -7.31
CA LYS A 77 -0.52 11.04 -8.17
C LYS A 77 -0.96 9.92 -9.11
N ARG A 78 -0.05 9.11 -9.64
CA ARG A 78 -0.41 7.95 -10.47
C ARG A 78 -1.19 6.91 -9.67
N GLU A 79 -0.71 6.54 -8.50
CA GLU A 79 -1.42 5.60 -7.62
C GLU A 79 -2.78 6.15 -7.19
N THR A 80 -2.85 7.45 -6.92
CA THR A 80 -4.10 8.14 -6.58
C THR A 80 -5.09 8.17 -7.74
N ALA A 81 -4.61 8.31 -8.98
CA ALA A 81 -5.44 8.23 -10.17
C ALA A 81 -6.07 6.85 -10.31
N ILE A 82 -5.28 5.79 -10.06
CA ILE A 82 -5.77 4.41 -10.07
C ILE A 82 -6.87 4.21 -9.01
N MET A 83 -6.73 4.86 -7.84
CA MET A 83 -7.73 4.84 -6.78
C MET A 83 -8.96 5.73 -7.03
N GLY A 84 -8.96 6.56 -8.08
CA GLY A 84 -10.04 7.50 -8.36
C GLY A 84 -10.05 8.78 -7.49
N GLY A 85 -8.98 9.06 -6.74
CA GLY A 85 -8.91 10.21 -5.84
C GLY A 85 -8.65 11.55 -6.55
N ASP A 86 -9.05 12.66 -5.93
CA ASP A 86 -8.83 14.04 -6.40
C ASP A 86 -7.60 14.69 -5.76
N VAL A 87 -7.36 14.40 -4.48
CA VAL A 87 -6.37 15.12 -3.68
C VAL A 87 -5.55 14.15 -2.86
N ILE A 88 -4.26 14.45 -2.77
CA ILE A 88 -3.31 13.78 -1.88
C ILE A 88 -3.00 14.76 -0.74
N THR A 89 -3.14 14.30 0.50
CA THR A 89 -2.92 15.13 1.69
C THR A 89 -2.23 14.35 2.80
N ASN A 90 -1.87 15.01 3.90
CA ASN A 90 -1.22 14.41 5.07
C ASN A 90 0.00 13.54 4.68
N LEU A 91 0.90 14.09 3.88
CA LEU A 91 2.12 13.40 3.48
C LEU A 91 3.03 13.18 4.69
N GLN A 92 3.26 11.92 5.01
CA GLN A 92 4.17 11.47 6.07
C GLN A 92 5.35 10.75 5.41
N SER A 93 6.54 10.93 5.99
CA SER A 93 7.74 10.22 5.56
C SER A 93 8.34 9.51 6.76
N ASP A 94 8.69 8.23 6.58
CA ASP A 94 9.48 7.48 7.56
C ASP A 94 10.98 7.57 7.29
N ALA A 95 11.42 8.62 6.56
CA ALA A 95 12.82 8.96 6.36
C ALA A 95 13.47 9.37 7.69
N THR A 96 13.68 8.41 8.59
CA THR A 96 14.26 8.62 9.93
C THR A 96 15.73 9.02 9.88
N GLY A 97 16.35 9.09 8.69
CA GLY A 97 17.79 9.29 8.53
C GLY A 97 18.63 8.13 9.07
N GLU A 98 18.00 7.07 9.58
CA GLU A 98 18.67 5.93 10.19
C GLU A 98 18.80 4.75 9.21
N TRP A 99 19.97 4.13 9.26
CA TRP A 99 20.33 2.99 8.41
C TRP A 99 19.56 1.74 8.84
N LYS A 100 18.46 1.41 8.14
CA LYS A 100 17.77 0.14 8.36
C LYS A 100 18.53 -0.98 7.64
N ARG A 101 19.39 -1.69 8.37
CA ARG A 101 20.05 -2.92 7.87
C ARG A 101 18.99 -3.99 7.61
N LEU A 102 18.92 -4.47 6.37
CA LEU A 102 18.15 -5.66 6.03
C LEU A 102 18.93 -6.90 6.48
N PRO A 103 18.28 -7.96 7.00
CA PRO A 103 18.97 -9.15 7.54
C PRO A 103 19.83 -9.91 6.52
N ALA A 104 19.68 -9.65 5.21
CA ALA A 104 20.49 -10.23 4.15
C ALA A 104 21.66 -9.33 3.64
N GLN A 105 21.84 -8.13 4.20
CA GLN A 105 22.85 -7.16 3.75
C GLN A 105 24.28 -7.42 4.22
N ASP A 106 24.51 -8.38 5.14
CA ASP A 106 25.88 -8.72 5.57
C ASP A 106 26.70 -9.40 4.46
N ILE A 107 26.05 -9.90 3.41
CA ILE A 107 26.68 -10.62 2.29
C ILE A 107 26.94 -9.70 1.08
N ILE A 108 26.17 -8.62 0.93
CA ILE A 108 26.22 -7.73 -0.24
C ILE A 108 26.35 -6.31 0.32
N GLY A 109 27.58 -5.79 0.36
CA GLY A 109 27.99 -4.57 1.07
C GLY A 109 27.40 -3.24 0.57
N ASN A 110 26.12 -3.21 0.22
CA ASN A 110 25.39 -2.02 -0.22
C ASN A 110 24.21 -1.79 0.74
N ALA A 111 24.44 -0.94 1.74
CA ALA A 111 23.40 -0.53 2.66
C ALA A 111 22.37 0.35 1.93
N TYR A 112 21.19 -0.22 1.69
CA TYR A 112 20.11 0.38 0.90
C TYR A 112 19.19 1.19 1.83
N VAL A 113 19.24 2.53 1.72
CA VAL A 113 18.36 3.44 2.50
C VAL A 113 17.04 3.60 1.75
N ARG A 114 15.97 2.98 2.26
CA ARG A 114 14.58 3.20 1.80
C ARG A 114 13.92 4.27 2.66
N ALA A 115 13.35 5.26 2.00
CA ALA A 115 12.36 6.15 2.59
C ALA A 115 11.00 5.80 2.00
N ASN A 116 10.03 5.54 2.85
CA ASN A 116 8.64 5.32 2.49
C ASN A 116 7.88 6.61 2.77
N PHE A 117 7.12 7.04 1.78
CA PHE A 117 6.27 8.20 1.85
C PHE A 117 4.84 7.70 1.82
N ARG A 118 4.05 8.00 2.85
CA ARG A 118 2.64 7.65 2.96
C ARG A 118 1.80 8.91 2.86
N ALA A 119 0.75 8.89 2.07
CA ALA A 119 -0.19 9.99 1.96
C ALA A 119 -1.64 9.48 2.00
N THR A 120 -2.53 10.37 2.44
CA THR A 120 -3.98 10.12 2.46
C THR A 120 -4.57 10.53 1.12
N VAL A 121 -5.38 9.65 0.54
CA VAL A 121 -6.09 9.91 -0.71
C VAL A 121 -7.51 10.31 -0.41
N VAL A 122 -7.93 11.39 -1.06
CA VAL A 122 -9.20 12.05 -0.81
C VAL A 122 -9.95 12.29 -2.11
N ILE A 123 -11.27 12.07 -2.07
CA ILE A 123 -12.21 12.52 -3.10
C ILE A 123 -13.00 13.74 -2.59
N LEU A 124 -13.15 14.75 -3.43
CA LEU A 124 -13.92 15.95 -3.10
C LEU A 124 -15.41 15.70 -3.36
N LYS A 125 -16.27 16.26 -2.50
CA LYS A 125 -17.74 16.20 -2.64
C LYS A 125 -18.30 17.46 -3.28
#